data_AF-A0A8G1A664-F1
#
_entry.id   AF-A0A8G1A664-F1
#
_cell.length_a   1.000
_cell.length_b   1.000
_cell.length_c   1.000
_cell.angle_alpha   90.00
_cell.angle_beta   90.00
_cell.angle_gamma   90.00
#
_symmetry.space_group_name_H-M   'P 1'
#
loop_
_entity.id
_entity.type
_entity.pdbx_description
1 polymer ?
#
loop_
_entity_poly.entity_id
_entity_poly.type
_entity_poly.pdbx_seq_one_letter_code
_entity_poly.pdbx_strand_id
1 'polypeptide(L)'
;AFSLFDKDGDGQITTKELGTVMRSLGQNPSESELQDMINEVDADNNGTIDFPEFLTMMARKMKDTDSEEEIREAFKVFDRDNNGFISAAELRHVMPFPS
;
A
#
# COMPACT_ATOMS: atom_id res chain seq x y z
N ALA A 1 -2.03 12.94 5.05
CA ALA A 1 -1.17 11.98 4.34
C ALA A 1 -0.33 12.70 3.29
N PHE A 2 -0.95 13.40 2.33
CA PHE A 2 -0.24 14.21 1.32
C PHE A 2 0.78 15.20 1.92
N SER A 3 0.37 15.98 2.93
CA SER A 3 1.21 16.91 3.68
C SER A 3 2.35 16.29 4.51
N LEU A 4 2.45 14.96 4.55
CA LEU A 4 3.64 14.29 5.09
C LEU A 4 4.75 14.17 4.03
N PHE A 5 4.34 14.07 2.76
CA PHE A 5 5.20 14.00 1.58
C PHE A 5 5.59 15.39 1.10
N ASP A 6 4.60 16.25 0.83
CA ASP A 6 4.81 17.65 0.47
C ASP A 6 5.35 18.44 1.68
N LYS A 7 6.65 18.77 1.65
CA LYS A 7 7.38 19.38 2.77
C LYS A 7 7.39 20.89 2.67
N ASP A 8 7.40 21.43 1.47
CA ASP A 8 7.43 22.87 1.22
C ASP A 8 6.02 23.47 1.08
N GLY A 9 5.00 22.63 0.94
CA GLY A 9 3.59 23.03 0.87
C GLY A 9 3.23 23.59 -0.51
N ASP A 10 3.97 23.27 -1.55
CA ASP A 10 3.73 23.77 -2.91
C ASP A 10 2.57 23.05 -3.62
N GLY A 11 2.05 21.97 -3.02
CA GLY A 11 0.94 21.18 -3.57
C GLY A 11 1.38 20.11 -4.56
N GLN A 12 2.68 19.85 -4.69
CA GLN A 12 3.28 18.84 -5.54
C GLN A 12 4.27 18.01 -4.71
N ILE A 13 4.47 16.75 -5.08
CA ILE A 13 5.45 15.88 -4.44
C ILE A 13 6.54 15.58 -5.45
N THR A 14 7.74 16.06 -5.15
CA THR A 14 8.93 15.78 -5.95
C THR A 14 9.53 14.41 -5.62
N THR A 15 10.35 13.85 -6.51
CA THR A 15 11.13 12.62 -6.25
C THR A 15 11.94 12.70 -4.95
N LYS A 16 12.48 13.89 -4.64
CA LYS A 16 13.25 14.14 -3.42
C LYS A 16 12.42 14.02 -2.16
N GLU A 17 11.21 14.57 -2.19
CA GLU A 17 10.27 14.55 -1.07
C GLU A 17 9.73 13.14 -0.83
N LEU A 18 9.33 12.47 -1.91
CA LEU A 18 8.93 11.06 -1.88
C LEU A 18 10.05 10.20 -1.27
N GLY A 19 11.29 10.34 -1.73
CA GLY A 19 12.43 9.61 -1.21
C GLY A 19 12.74 9.92 0.25
N THR A 20 12.53 11.17 0.70
CA THR A 20 12.74 11.57 2.10
C THR A 20 11.75 10.90 3.02
N VAL A 21 10.48 10.81 2.62
CA VAL A 21 9.47 10.10 3.40
C VAL A 21 9.70 8.59 3.38
N MET A 22 10.00 7.99 2.23
CA MET A 22 10.26 6.55 2.15
C MET A 22 11.44 6.14 3.05
N ARG A 23 12.51 6.94 3.07
CA ARG A 23 13.65 6.75 4.00
C ARG A 23 13.25 6.91 5.46
N SER A 24 12.35 7.84 5.76
CA SER A 24 11.81 8.03 7.12
C SER A 24 10.94 6.86 7.57
N LEU A 25 10.34 6.12 6.63
CA LEU A 25 9.58 4.89 6.87
C LEU A 25 10.47 3.63 6.90
N GLY A 26 11.79 3.78 6.77
CA GLY A 26 12.75 2.66 6.77
C GLY A 26 12.96 1.98 5.42
N GLN A 27 12.36 2.52 4.35
CA GLN A 27 12.56 2.05 2.97
C GLN A 27 13.66 2.88 2.30
N ASN A 28 14.56 2.27 1.53
CA ASN A 28 15.66 3.00 0.91
C ASN A 28 15.66 2.85 -0.63
N PRO A 29 14.65 3.40 -1.32
CA PRO A 29 14.55 3.31 -2.77
C PRO A 29 15.65 4.13 -3.46
N SER A 30 16.09 3.63 -4.59
CA SER A 30 16.99 4.33 -5.51
C SER A 30 16.27 5.47 -6.24
N GLU A 31 17.04 6.40 -6.80
CA GLU A 31 16.48 7.53 -7.56
C GLU A 31 15.72 7.06 -8.80
N SER A 32 16.16 5.97 -9.43
CA SER A 32 15.43 5.32 -10.53
C SER A 32 14.08 4.77 -10.08
N GLU A 33 14.04 4.06 -8.96
CA GLU A 33 12.77 3.52 -8.43
C GLU A 33 11.80 4.64 -8.04
N LEU A 34 12.30 5.72 -7.45
CA LEU A 34 11.48 6.90 -7.16
C LEU A 34 10.94 7.53 -8.44
N GLN A 35 11.76 7.64 -9.48
CA GLN A 35 11.33 8.18 -10.76
C GLN A 35 10.30 7.28 -11.44
N ASP A 36 10.50 5.95 -11.40
CA ASP A 36 9.55 4.98 -11.94
C ASP A 36 8.21 5.05 -11.20
N MET A 37 8.23 5.17 -9.86
CA MET A 37 7.02 5.36 -9.05
C MET A 37 6.27 6.65 -9.39
N ILE A 38 6.98 7.74 -9.66
CA ILE A 38 6.35 8.99 -10.12
C ILE A 38 5.77 8.79 -11.51
N ASN A 39 6.55 8.27 -12.46
CA ASN A 39 6.13 8.06 -13.85
C ASN A 39 4.90 7.15 -13.99
N GLU A 40 4.67 6.23 -13.04
CA GLU A 40 3.47 5.39 -13.05
C GLU A 40 2.16 6.14 -12.79
N VAL A 41 2.24 7.28 -12.11
CA VAL A 41 1.05 8.06 -11.66
C VAL A 41 1.00 9.48 -12.19
N ASP A 42 2.14 9.99 -12.68
CA ASP A 42 2.32 11.26 -13.35
C ASP A 42 1.61 11.23 -14.70
N ALA A 43 0.37 11.71 -14.72
CA ALA A 43 -0.50 11.69 -15.89
C ALA A 43 -0.19 12.87 -16.82
N ASP A 44 0.27 13.98 -16.26
CA ASP A 44 0.61 15.19 -17.00
C ASP A 44 2.08 15.24 -17.46
N ASN A 45 2.90 14.28 -17.02
CA ASN A 45 4.33 14.12 -17.30
C ASN A 45 5.15 15.33 -16.82
N ASN A 46 4.75 15.95 -15.71
CA ASN A 46 5.44 17.09 -15.11
C ASN A 46 6.65 16.67 -14.24
N GLY A 47 6.82 15.36 -13.96
CA GLY A 47 7.90 14.80 -13.16
C GLY A 47 7.69 14.92 -11.64
N THR A 48 6.48 15.27 -11.22
CA THR A 48 6.03 15.41 -9.82
C THR A 48 4.66 14.76 -9.67
N ILE A 49 4.21 14.58 -8.43
CA ILE A 49 2.87 14.04 -8.16
C ILE A 49 2.02 15.16 -7.57
N ASP A 50 0.96 15.54 -8.26
CA ASP A 50 -0.01 16.50 -7.72
C ASP A 50 -0.98 15.83 -6.72
N PHE A 51 -1.79 16.64 -6.03
CA PHE A 51 -2.77 16.11 -5.08
C PHE A 51 -3.78 15.11 -5.71
N PRO A 52 -4.42 15.42 -6.87
CA PRO A 52 -5.25 14.45 -7.61
C PRO A 52 -4.56 13.12 -7.97
N GLU A 53 -3.32 13.16 -8.45
CA GLU A 53 -2.51 12.00 -8.84
C GLU A 53 -2.14 11.17 -7.62
N PHE A 54 -1.77 11.83 -6.50
CA PHE A 54 -1.53 11.15 -5.24
C PHE A 54 -2.77 10.43 -4.71
N LEU A 55 -3.96 11.05 -4.85
CA LEU A 55 -5.21 10.40 -4.48
C LEU A 55 -5.50 9.19 -5.36
N THR A 56 -5.25 9.31 -6.67
CA THR A 56 -5.41 8.20 -7.63
C THR A 56 -4.46 7.05 -7.30
N MET A 57 -3.19 7.38 -7.00
CA MET A 57 -2.17 6.44 -6.55
C MET A 57 -2.61 5.73 -5.27
N MET A 58 -2.96 6.48 -4.21
CA MET A 58 -3.42 5.94 -2.93
C MET A 58 -4.66 5.08 -3.08
N ALA A 59 -5.65 5.51 -3.87
CA ALA A 59 -6.87 4.76 -4.11
C ALA A 59 -6.58 3.43 -4.81
N ARG A 60 -5.65 3.42 -5.77
CA ARG A 60 -5.21 2.21 -6.48
C ARG A 60 -4.44 1.28 -5.55
N LYS A 61 -3.48 1.82 -4.80
CA LYS A 61 -2.64 1.07 -3.86
C LYS A 61 -3.44 0.51 -2.68
N MET A 62 -4.41 1.24 -2.14
CA MET A 62 -5.32 0.72 -1.10
C MET A 62 -6.16 -0.44 -1.63
N LYS A 63 -6.69 -0.32 -2.85
CA LYS A 63 -7.39 -1.43 -3.52
C LYS A 63 -6.49 -2.66 -3.70
N ASP A 64 -5.19 -2.43 -3.89
CA ASP A 64 -4.17 -3.48 -4.02
C ASP A 64 -3.53 -3.95 -2.71
N THR A 65 -3.73 -3.25 -1.59
CA THR A 65 -3.20 -3.67 -0.28
C THR A 65 -4.25 -4.47 0.50
N ASP A 66 -5.53 -4.26 0.21
CA ASP A 66 -6.60 -5.24 0.49
C ASP A 66 -6.56 -6.45 -0.50
N SER A 67 -5.67 -6.43 -1.51
CA SER A 67 -5.60 -7.51 -2.51
C SER A 67 -4.97 -8.74 -1.93
N GLU A 68 -5.69 -9.85 -2.08
CA GLU A 68 -5.28 -11.26 -2.02
C GLU A 68 -4.34 -11.68 -0.89
N GLU A 69 -3.19 -11.07 -0.67
CA GLU A 69 -2.22 -11.38 0.37
C GLU A 69 -2.81 -11.24 1.79
N GLU A 70 -3.53 -10.16 2.10
CA GLU A 70 -4.17 -10.03 3.42
C GLU A 70 -5.31 -11.04 3.59
N ILE A 71 -6.09 -11.27 2.53
CA ILE A 71 -7.16 -12.28 2.50
C ILE A 71 -6.59 -13.69 2.58
N ARG A 72 -5.42 -13.96 1.99
CA ARG A 72 -4.73 -15.25 1.95
C ARG A 72 -4.04 -15.54 3.26
N GLU A 73 -3.42 -14.56 3.89
CA GLU A 73 -2.89 -14.67 5.24
C GLU A 73 -4.03 -14.89 6.24
N ALA A 74 -5.14 -14.14 6.11
CA ALA A 74 -6.35 -14.42 6.90
C ALA A 74 -6.86 -15.85 6.64
N PHE A 75 -6.94 -16.29 5.37
CA PHE A 75 -7.35 -17.65 5.01
C PHE A 75 -6.44 -18.71 5.62
N LYS A 76 -5.10 -18.52 5.61
CA LYS A 76 -4.14 -19.43 6.26
C LYS A 76 -4.28 -19.48 7.77
N VAL A 77 -4.75 -18.40 8.41
CA VAL A 77 -5.04 -18.41 9.85
C VAL A 77 -6.22 -19.34 10.16
N PHE A 78 -7.17 -19.47 9.23
CA PHE A 78 -8.33 -20.37 9.36
C PHE A 78 -8.06 -21.80 8.85
N ASP A 79 -7.43 -21.96 7.69
CA ASP A 79 -7.06 -23.25 7.07
C ASP A 79 -5.77 -23.80 7.71
N ARG A 80 -5.92 -24.62 8.75
CA ARG A 80 -4.79 -25.12 9.54
C ARG A 80 -4.09 -26.29 8.89
N ASP A 81 -4.82 -27.11 8.15
CA ASP A 81 -4.25 -28.25 7.47
C ASP A 81 -3.65 -27.89 6.10
N ASN A 82 -3.78 -26.61 5.68
CA ASN A 82 -3.28 -26.07 4.42
C ASN A 82 -3.84 -26.81 3.21
N ASN A 83 -5.07 -27.32 3.31
CA ASN A 83 -5.72 -28.05 2.24
C ASN A 83 -6.35 -27.10 1.19
N GLY A 84 -6.36 -25.79 1.44
CA GLY A 84 -6.94 -24.75 0.60
C GLY A 84 -8.43 -24.46 0.85
N PHE A 85 -9.05 -25.09 1.85
CA PHE A 85 -10.48 -25.01 2.19
C PHE A 85 -10.68 -24.90 3.70
N ILE A 86 -11.45 -23.91 4.13
CA ILE A 86 -11.79 -23.77 5.55
C ILE A 86 -12.99 -24.68 5.87
N SER A 87 -12.75 -25.75 6.63
CA SER A 87 -13.82 -26.64 7.10
C SER A 87 -14.61 -26.02 8.26
N ALA A 88 -15.85 -26.50 8.47
CA ALA A 88 -16.69 -26.04 9.58
C ALA A 88 -16.04 -26.28 10.97
N ALA A 89 -15.15 -27.28 11.08
CA ALA A 89 -14.39 -27.57 12.29
C ALA A 89 -13.29 -26.52 12.53
N GLU A 90 -12.63 -26.04 11.48
CA GLU A 90 -11.58 -25.02 11.54
C GLU A 90 -12.14 -23.64 11.86
N LEU A 91 -13.25 -23.26 11.22
CA LEU A 91 -14.01 -22.04 11.56
C LEU A 91 -14.40 -22.00 13.05
N ARG A 92 -14.87 -23.13 13.59
CA ARG A 92 -15.27 -23.26 15.00
C ARG A 92 -14.07 -23.17 15.96
N HIS A 93 -12.89 -23.58 15.52
CA HIS A 93 -11.69 -23.57 16.34
C HIS A 93 -11.08 -22.18 16.46
N VAL A 94 -11.17 -21.37 15.40
CA VAL A 94 -10.60 -20.02 15.35
C VAL A 94 -11.59 -18.95 15.86
N MET A 95 -12.90 -19.18 15.74
CA MET A 95 -13.94 -18.34 16.38
C MET A 95 -14.63 -19.06 17.55
N PRO A 96 -14.03 -19.10 18.75
CA PRO A 96 -14.78 -19.40 19.96
C PRO A 96 -15.72 -18.21 20.22
N PHE A 97 -17.02 -18.42 20.05
CA PHE A 97 -18.05 -17.43 20.35
C PHE A 97 -17.78 -16.76 21.72
N PRO A 98 -17.78 -15.42 21.83
CA PRO A 98 -17.89 -14.79 23.14
C PRO A 98 -19.25 -15.18 23.72
N SER A 99 -19.22 -15.70 24.95
CA SER A 99 -20.41 -16.00 25.74
C SER A 99 -21.14 -14.72 26.14
#